data_AF-F4AZE1-F1
#
_entry.id   AF-F4AZE1-F1
#
_cell.length_a   1.000
_cell.length_b   1.000
_cell.length_c   1.000
_cell.angle_alpha   90.00
_cell.angle_beta   90.00
_cell.angle_gamma   90.00
#
_symmetry.space_group_name_H-M   'P 1'
#
loop_
_entity.id
_entity.type
_entity.pdbx_description
1 polymer ?
#
loop_
_entity_poly.entity_id
_entity_poly.type
_entity_poly.pdbx_seq_one_letter_code
_entity_poly.pdbx_strand_id
1 'polypeptide(L)'
;MNFNISEKETIKNDTRMISNNKVSNSKSKLVIAYSLFGNDAIYLDGAIKNAQQALVLYPEWQARFYVDDTVPQDTITILKTYNAEIIIKPTSNGSSGMFWRFEPLFEPNTIMLSRDVDSRLSLRERDAVNEWLASTASFHIMRDHKFHTSKILGGMFGAKPNPNILRKKAIFSHFYNGDKYGADQFFLSRIIYPLIKNDVVIHSSGVKYDNEQIISFPSKNEDFSYVGMAWRGQEPLTAFIDEEHIQVHTTKREFYQILKYRLVALFW
;
A
#
# COMPACT_ATOMS: atom_id res chain seq x y z
N MET A 1 48.26 -26.66 35.57
CA MET A 1 47.58 -25.36 35.43
C MET A 1 46.09 -25.62 35.37
N ASN A 2 45.41 -25.44 36.51
CA ASN A 2 43.99 -25.70 36.67
C ASN A 2 43.22 -24.49 36.15
N PHE A 3 42.56 -24.64 35.00
CA PHE A 3 41.62 -23.62 34.51
C PHE A 3 40.37 -23.63 35.40
N ASN A 4 40.07 -22.46 35.96
CA ASN A 4 38.99 -22.21 36.91
C ASN A 4 37.63 -22.57 36.31
N ILE A 5 36.79 -23.24 37.10
CA ILE A 5 35.43 -23.67 36.73
C ILE A 5 34.54 -22.46 36.38
N SER A 6 34.85 -21.26 36.88
CA SER A 6 34.10 -20.02 36.60
C SER A 6 34.23 -19.53 35.15
N GLU A 7 35.37 -19.68 34.48
CA GLU A 7 35.55 -19.22 33.09
C GLU A 7 34.76 -20.09 32.10
N LYS A 8 34.59 -21.39 32.39
CA LYS A 8 33.79 -22.29 31.55
C LYS A 8 32.29 -22.00 31.65
N GLU A 9 31.80 -21.50 32.77
CA GLU A 9 30.41 -21.08 32.93
C GLU A 9 30.12 -19.74 32.25
N THR A 10 31.05 -18.78 32.30
CA THR A 10 30.92 -17.50 31.58
C THR A 10 30.86 -17.71 30.07
N ILE A 11 31.74 -18.55 29.51
CA ILE A 11 31.73 -18.87 28.07
C ILE A 11 30.44 -19.61 27.67
N LYS A 12 29.94 -20.53 28.50
CA LYS A 12 28.65 -21.22 28.24
C LYS A 12 27.45 -20.27 28.27
N ASN A 13 27.47 -19.26 29.14
CA ASN A 13 26.42 -18.26 29.23
C ASN A 13 26.49 -17.25 28.08
N ASP A 14 27.67 -16.85 27.63
CA ASP A 14 27.83 -16.04 26.41
C ASP A 14 27.39 -16.80 25.17
N THR A 15 27.69 -18.10 25.08
CA THR A 15 27.24 -18.93 23.94
C THR A 15 25.71 -19.12 23.94
N ARG A 16 25.06 -19.14 25.12
CA ARG A 16 23.58 -19.17 25.26
C ARG A 16 22.91 -17.82 24.96
N MET A 17 23.57 -16.70 25.25
CA MET A 17 23.08 -15.37 24.89
C MET A 17 23.19 -15.10 23.38
N ILE A 18 24.19 -15.69 22.70
CA ILE A 18 24.36 -15.56 21.24
C ILE A 18 23.39 -16.49 20.47
N SER A 19 22.86 -17.55 21.08
CA SER A 19 21.94 -18.49 20.39
C SER A 19 20.46 -18.10 20.36
N ASN A 20 20.07 -16.95 20.91
CA ASN A 20 18.65 -16.53 20.97
C ASN A 20 18.24 -15.42 19.99
N ASN A 21 19.14 -14.95 19.12
CA ASN A 21 18.72 -14.23 17.92
C ASN A 21 18.36 -15.24 16.82
N LYS A 22 17.25 -15.97 17.04
CA LYS A 22 16.42 -16.38 15.91
C LYS A 22 15.89 -15.09 15.30
N VAL A 23 16.64 -14.53 14.35
CA VAL A 23 16.06 -13.62 13.36
C VAL A 23 14.93 -14.43 12.75
N SER A 24 13.70 -14.13 13.17
CA SER A 24 12.52 -14.78 12.62
C SER A 24 12.54 -14.49 11.13
N ASN A 25 12.77 -15.52 10.33
CA ASN A 25 12.73 -15.45 8.87
C ASN A 25 11.26 -15.32 8.42
N SER A 26 10.50 -14.41 9.04
CA SER A 26 9.11 -14.13 8.68
C SER A 26 9.15 -13.33 7.39
N LYS A 27 8.67 -13.93 6.31
CA LYS A 27 8.41 -13.24 5.04
C LYS A 27 7.69 -11.92 5.35
N SER A 28 8.22 -10.80 4.86
CA SER A 28 7.58 -9.50 5.04
C SER A 28 6.18 -9.54 4.44
N LYS A 29 5.21 -8.92 5.13
CA LYS A 29 3.87 -8.74 4.59
C LYS A 29 3.91 -7.64 3.53
N LEU A 30 3.24 -7.87 2.41
CA LEU A 30 3.08 -6.88 1.33
C LEU A 30 1.62 -6.41 1.36
N VAL A 31 1.39 -5.12 1.63
CA VAL A 31 0.03 -4.57 1.81
C VAL A 31 -0.20 -3.38 0.89
N ILE A 32 -1.30 -3.39 0.14
CA ILE A 32 -1.83 -2.19 -0.52
C ILE A 32 -2.99 -1.69 0.34
N ALA A 33 -2.79 -0.56 0.99
CA ALA A 33 -3.68 -0.04 2.00
C ALA A 33 -4.61 1.03 1.43
N TYR A 34 -5.91 0.85 1.69
CA TYR A 34 -6.98 1.72 1.26
C TYR A 34 -7.84 2.14 2.45
N SER A 35 -8.24 3.41 2.49
CA SER A 35 -9.32 3.89 3.36
C SER A 35 -10.61 3.94 2.55
N LEU A 36 -11.71 3.41 3.08
CA LEU A 36 -13.01 3.45 2.46
C LEU A 36 -14.08 3.76 3.51
N PHE A 37 -14.76 4.88 3.35
CA PHE A 37 -15.84 5.35 4.21
C PHE A 37 -16.79 6.19 3.36
N GLY A 38 -18.02 6.37 3.84
CA GLY A 38 -19.13 6.92 3.06
C GLY A 38 -19.72 5.92 2.07
N ASN A 39 -20.65 6.42 1.27
CA ASN A 39 -21.43 5.63 0.30
C ASN A 39 -21.44 6.23 -1.11
N ASP A 40 -20.51 7.15 -1.43
CA ASP A 40 -20.38 7.72 -2.77
C ASP A 40 -19.85 6.66 -3.74
N ALA A 41 -20.56 6.47 -4.85
CA ALA A 41 -20.25 5.48 -5.88
C ALA A 41 -18.82 5.60 -6.43
N ILE A 42 -18.26 6.82 -6.52
CA ILE A 42 -16.87 7.02 -6.99
C ILE A 42 -15.88 6.23 -6.14
N TYR A 43 -16.09 6.20 -4.81
CA TYR A 43 -15.21 5.48 -3.88
C TYR A 43 -15.56 4.00 -3.78
N LEU A 44 -16.85 3.65 -3.81
CA LEU A 44 -17.30 2.25 -3.74
C LEU A 44 -16.84 1.46 -4.98
N ASP A 45 -17.15 1.99 -6.17
CA ASP A 45 -16.73 1.39 -7.45
C ASP A 45 -15.20 1.42 -7.57
N GLY A 46 -14.58 2.49 -7.11
CA GLY A 46 -13.14 2.62 -7.08
C GLY A 46 -12.45 1.55 -6.24
N ALA A 47 -12.97 1.27 -5.04
CA ALA A 47 -12.47 0.21 -4.18
C ALA A 47 -12.60 -1.18 -4.84
N ILE A 48 -13.76 -1.47 -5.45
CA ILE A 48 -14.01 -2.75 -6.15
C ILE A 48 -13.03 -2.92 -7.33
N LYS A 49 -12.87 -1.88 -8.15
CA LYS A 49 -11.94 -1.91 -9.30
C LYS A 49 -10.49 -2.07 -8.85
N ASN A 50 -10.08 -1.36 -7.80
CA ASN A 50 -8.73 -1.48 -7.26
C ASN A 50 -8.47 -2.87 -6.66
N ALA A 51 -9.45 -3.48 -5.99
CA ALA A 51 -9.34 -4.87 -5.52
C ALA A 51 -9.14 -5.86 -6.69
N GLN A 52 -9.89 -5.69 -7.78
CA GLN A 52 -9.72 -6.48 -9.00
C GLN A 52 -8.35 -6.27 -9.65
N GLN A 53 -7.91 -5.02 -9.81
CA GLN A 53 -6.62 -4.67 -10.42
C GLN A 53 -5.43 -5.16 -9.59
N ALA A 54 -5.53 -5.13 -8.26
CA ALA A 54 -4.47 -5.60 -7.37
C ALA A 54 -4.12 -7.07 -7.62
N LEU A 55 -5.11 -7.93 -7.91
CA LEU A 55 -4.87 -9.36 -8.23
C LEU A 55 -4.01 -9.55 -9.48
N VAL A 56 -4.06 -8.60 -10.43
CA VAL A 56 -3.34 -8.68 -11.71
C VAL A 56 -1.99 -7.97 -11.62
N LEU A 57 -1.98 -6.73 -11.13
CA LEU A 57 -0.79 -5.88 -11.11
C LEU A 57 0.15 -6.20 -9.94
N TYR A 58 -0.39 -6.71 -8.84
CA TYR A 58 0.32 -6.96 -7.58
C TYR A 58 -0.09 -8.30 -6.94
N PRO A 59 0.06 -9.44 -7.64
CA PRO A 59 -0.49 -10.74 -7.19
C PRO A 59 0.03 -11.22 -5.83
N GLU A 60 1.24 -10.80 -5.43
CA GLU A 60 1.84 -11.15 -4.12
C GLU A 60 1.43 -10.18 -2.99
N TRP A 61 0.68 -9.12 -3.30
CA TRP A 61 0.28 -8.10 -2.33
C TRP A 61 -1.14 -8.33 -1.84
N GLN A 62 -1.35 -8.15 -0.54
CA GLN A 62 -2.67 -8.14 0.06
C GLN A 62 -3.30 -6.76 -0.08
N ALA A 63 -4.34 -6.62 -0.91
CA ALA A 63 -5.20 -5.44 -0.86
C ALA A 63 -5.95 -5.44 0.48
N ARG A 64 -5.78 -4.36 1.26
CA ARG A 64 -6.38 -4.19 2.58
C ARG A 64 -7.22 -2.92 2.60
N PHE A 65 -8.50 -3.07 2.93
CA PHE A 65 -9.45 -1.97 3.04
C PHE A 65 -9.82 -1.76 4.50
N TYR A 66 -9.57 -0.55 4.99
CA TYR A 66 -10.06 -0.08 6.27
C TYR A 66 -11.42 0.57 6.04
N VAL A 67 -12.47 -0.01 6.64
CA VAL A 67 -13.87 0.35 6.38
C VAL A 67 -14.60 0.70 7.67
N ASP A 68 -15.48 1.70 7.65
CA ASP A 68 -16.43 1.95 8.74
C ASP A 68 -17.85 1.47 8.41
N ASP A 69 -18.78 1.74 9.32
CA ASP A 69 -20.18 1.33 9.27
C ASP A 69 -21.01 2.09 8.21
N THR A 70 -20.44 3.11 7.58
CA THR A 70 -21.13 3.88 6.52
C THR A 70 -20.98 3.23 5.14
N VAL A 71 -20.06 2.28 4.99
CA VAL A 71 -19.83 1.54 3.74
C VAL A 71 -20.90 0.45 3.56
N PRO A 72 -21.59 0.38 2.40
CA PRO A 72 -22.57 -0.66 2.16
C PRO A 72 -22.00 -2.09 2.28
N GLN A 73 -22.77 -2.97 2.94
CA GLN A 73 -22.35 -4.36 3.17
C GLN A 73 -22.15 -5.15 1.87
N ASP A 74 -22.86 -4.80 0.81
CA ASP A 74 -22.70 -5.39 -0.52
C ASP A 74 -21.31 -5.09 -1.09
N THR A 75 -20.82 -3.85 -0.95
CA THR A 75 -19.45 -3.47 -1.34
C THR A 75 -18.42 -4.29 -0.58
N ILE A 76 -18.55 -4.41 0.74
CA ILE A 76 -17.64 -5.23 1.57
C ILE A 76 -17.67 -6.69 1.13
N THR A 77 -18.84 -7.22 0.80
CA THR A 77 -19.01 -8.60 0.33
C THR A 77 -18.29 -8.80 -1.01
N ILE A 78 -18.43 -7.87 -1.95
CA ILE A 78 -17.73 -7.91 -3.25
C ILE A 78 -16.21 -7.85 -3.05
N LEU A 79 -15.71 -6.94 -2.21
CA LEU A 79 -14.27 -6.83 -1.91
C LEU A 79 -13.68 -8.16 -1.41
N LYS A 80 -14.40 -8.86 -0.52
CA LYS A 80 -13.99 -10.18 -0.04
C LYS A 80 -13.92 -11.24 -1.16
N THR A 81 -14.75 -11.13 -2.20
CA THR A 81 -14.67 -12.05 -3.36
C THR A 81 -13.39 -11.88 -4.18
N TYR A 82 -12.75 -10.71 -4.09
CA TYR A 82 -11.42 -10.43 -4.66
C TYR A 82 -10.29 -10.67 -3.66
N ASN A 83 -10.53 -11.49 -2.62
CA ASN A 83 -9.57 -11.85 -1.59
C ASN A 83 -9.01 -10.63 -0.82
N ALA A 84 -9.76 -9.53 -0.74
CA ALA A 84 -9.35 -8.35 0.00
C ALA A 84 -9.44 -8.57 1.53
N GLU A 85 -8.45 -8.05 2.26
CA GLU A 85 -8.44 -8.02 3.73
C GLU A 85 -9.29 -6.83 4.19
N ILE A 86 -10.28 -7.07 5.05
CA ILE A 86 -11.18 -6.04 5.54
C ILE A 86 -10.89 -5.77 7.02
N ILE A 87 -10.56 -4.53 7.36
CA ILE A 87 -10.35 -4.08 8.74
C ILE A 87 -11.46 -3.11 9.10
N ILE A 88 -12.33 -3.51 10.04
CA ILE A 88 -13.43 -2.65 10.51
C ILE A 88 -12.90 -1.55 11.42
N LYS A 89 -13.37 -0.32 11.20
CA LYS A 89 -13.04 0.88 11.96
C LYS A 89 -14.29 1.50 12.58
N PRO A 90 -14.15 2.26 13.67
CA PRO A 90 -15.21 3.15 14.13
C PRO A 90 -15.57 4.14 13.02
N THR A 91 -16.81 4.64 13.03
CA THR A 91 -17.29 5.69 12.13
C THR A 91 -16.28 6.82 12.05
N SER A 92 -15.86 7.14 10.82
CA SER A 92 -14.94 8.25 10.57
C SER A 92 -15.54 9.57 11.04
N ASN A 93 -14.72 10.38 11.72
CA ASN A 93 -15.05 11.78 11.97
C ASN A 93 -14.46 12.62 10.84
N GLY A 94 -15.26 12.83 9.79
CA GLY A 94 -14.84 13.59 8.60
C GLY A 94 -13.58 13.01 7.95
N SER A 95 -12.55 13.85 7.81
CA SER A 95 -11.30 13.51 7.12
C SER A 95 -10.37 12.54 7.87
N SER A 96 -10.67 12.20 9.12
CA SER A 96 -9.87 11.25 9.93
C SER A 96 -9.73 9.86 9.29
N GLY A 97 -10.73 9.43 8.52
CA GLY A 97 -10.71 8.15 7.79
C GLY A 97 -9.54 8.02 6.81
N MET A 98 -9.03 9.14 6.28
CA MET A 98 -7.89 9.15 5.36
C MET A 98 -6.60 8.61 5.98
N PHE A 99 -6.47 8.62 7.32
CA PHE A 99 -5.28 8.10 8.01
C PHE A 99 -5.26 6.57 8.13
N TRP A 100 -6.38 5.86 7.95
CA TRP A 100 -6.43 4.41 8.19
C TRP A 100 -5.46 3.63 7.30
N ARG A 101 -5.35 4.01 6.02
CA ARG A 101 -4.37 3.46 5.09
C ARG A 101 -2.90 3.69 5.47
N PHE A 102 -2.61 4.53 6.47
CA PHE A 102 -1.25 4.73 6.99
C PHE A 102 -0.91 3.77 8.13
N GLU A 103 -1.87 3.03 8.69
CA GLU A 103 -1.60 2.10 9.79
C GLU A 103 -0.49 1.08 9.52
N PRO A 104 -0.36 0.53 8.29
CA PRO A 104 0.74 -0.36 7.95
C PRO A 104 2.14 0.26 8.08
N LEU A 105 2.28 1.61 8.09
CA LEU A 105 3.56 2.27 8.38
C LEU A 105 4.13 1.88 9.75
N PHE A 106 3.25 1.49 10.68
CA PHE A 106 3.61 1.20 12.06
C PHE A 106 3.65 -0.31 12.36
N GLU A 107 3.65 -1.15 11.33
CA GLU A 107 3.77 -2.61 11.44
C GLU A 107 5.23 -3.04 11.20
N PRO A 108 5.92 -3.65 12.19
CA PRO A 108 7.36 -3.91 12.12
C PRO A 108 7.86 -4.82 10.98
N ASN A 109 6.96 -5.57 10.31
CA ASN A 109 7.31 -6.56 9.27
C ASN A 109 6.47 -6.36 7.98
N THR A 110 6.00 -5.14 7.73
CA THR A 110 5.12 -4.84 6.60
C THR A 110 5.78 -3.86 5.64
N ILE A 111 5.83 -4.21 4.36
CA ILE A 111 6.05 -3.28 3.25
C ILE A 111 4.67 -2.89 2.76
N MET A 112 4.42 -1.58 2.65
CA MET A 112 3.11 -1.05 2.34
C MET A 112 3.13 -0.10 1.16
N LEU A 113 2.00 -0.03 0.45
CA LEU A 113 1.63 1.01 -0.50
C LEU A 113 0.36 1.70 0.01
N SER A 114 0.34 3.02 0.08
CA SER A 114 -0.86 3.78 0.46
C SER A 114 -1.48 4.31 -0.82
N ARG A 115 -2.76 4.02 -1.05
CA ARG A 115 -3.48 4.37 -2.28
C ARG A 115 -4.84 5.00 -1.98
N ASP A 116 -5.21 5.96 -2.81
CA ASP A 116 -6.58 6.48 -2.84
C ASP A 116 -7.47 5.49 -3.59
N VAL A 117 -8.70 5.26 -3.10
CA VAL A 117 -9.65 4.32 -3.72
C VAL A 117 -10.22 4.84 -5.04
N ASP A 118 -10.22 6.16 -5.23
CA ASP A 118 -10.66 6.81 -6.46
C ASP A 118 -9.56 6.83 -7.55
N SER A 119 -8.34 6.37 -7.26
CA SER A 119 -7.24 6.33 -8.24
C SER A 119 -6.95 4.90 -8.66
N ARG A 120 -6.97 4.63 -9.98
CA ARG A 120 -6.71 3.28 -10.53
C ARG A 120 -5.24 2.90 -10.42
N LEU A 121 -4.99 1.62 -10.16
CA LEU A 121 -3.65 1.05 -10.29
C LEU A 121 -3.27 0.96 -11.78
N SER A 122 -1.98 1.11 -12.08
CA SER A 122 -1.47 1.07 -13.46
C SER A 122 -0.15 0.33 -13.57
N LEU A 123 0.21 -0.12 -14.77
CA LEU A 123 1.51 -0.72 -15.07
C LEU A 123 2.65 0.26 -14.74
N ARG A 124 2.48 1.53 -15.09
CA ARG A 124 3.45 2.59 -14.76
C ARG A 124 3.74 2.69 -13.27
N GLU A 125 2.69 2.60 -12.44
CA GLU A 125 2.87 2.58 -10.99
C GLU A 125 3.63 1.35 -10.53
N ARG A 126 3.21 0.17 -11.00
CA ARG A 126 3.85 -1.11 -10.66
C ARG A 126 5.33 -1.10 -11.00
N ASP A 127 5.71 -0.57 -12.15
CA ASP A 127 7.09 -0.52 -12.60
C ASP A 127 7.94 0.41 -11.71
N ALA A 128 7.40 1.58 -11.32
CA ALA A 128 8.04 2.47 -10.37
C ALA A 128 8.16 1.86 -8.95
N VAL A 129 7.14 1.11 -8.51
CA VAL A 129 7.17 0.36 -7.25
C VAL A 129 8.25 -0.72 -7.30
N ASN A 130 8.34 -1.49 -8.39
CA ASN A 130 9.35 -2.53 -8.58
C ASN A 130 10.77 -1.96 -8.55
N GLU A 131 11.00 -0.83 -9.23
CA GLU A 131 12.30 -0.14 -9.19
C GLU A 131 12.66 0.31 -7.76
N TRP A 132 11.71 0.85 -7.01
CA TRP A 132 11.93 1.18 -5.59
C TRP A 132 12.18 -0.05 -4.71
N LEU A 133 11.42 -1.14 -4.90
CA LEU A 133 11.61 -2.38 -4.13
C LEU A 133 13.01 -2.96 -4.35
N ALA A 134 13.55 -2.85 -5.56
CA ALA A 134 14.92 -3.25 -5.89
C ALA A 134 16.01 -2.35 -5.28
N SER A 135 15.68 -1.12 -4.89
CA SER A 135 16.60 -0.20 -4.21
C SER A 135 16.77 -0.51 -2.72
N THR A 136 17.78 0.08 -2.08
CA THR A 136 17.96 0.02 -0.61
C THR A 136 17.09 1.04 0.14
N ALA A 137 16.42 1.97 -0.55
CA ALA A 137 15.67 3.03 0.10
C ALA A 137 14.46 2.48 0.87
N SER A 138 14.22 3.00 2.07
CA SER A 138 13.07 2.58 2.90
C SER A 138 11.75 3.23 2.48
N PHE A 139 11.77 4.30 1.67
CA PHE A 139 10.58 5.04 1.30
C PHE A 139 10.49 5.33 -0.21
N HIS A 140 9.26 5.44 -0.72
CA HIS A 140 8.96 5.74 -2.12
C HIS A 140 7.92 6.84 -2.22
N ILE A 141 8.17 7.82 -3.08
CA ILE A 141 7.26 8.92 -3.37
C ILE A 141 6.99 8.96 -4.87
N MET A 142 5.73 9.13 -5.26
CA MET A 142 5.32 9.32 -6.65
C MET A 142 4.63 10.68 -6.85
N ARG A 143 5.16 11.50 -7.76
CA ARG A 143 4.63 12.82 -8.15
C ARG A 143 4.54 12.93 -9.66
N ASP A 144 3.50 12.33 -10.22
CA ASP A 144 3.37 12.14 -11.67
C ASP A 144 2.60 13.23 -12.43
N HIS A 145 2.05 14.22 -11.72
CA HIS A 145 1.31 15.32 -12.33
C HIS A 145 1.70 16.68 -11.72
N LYS A 146 1.55 17.77 -12.49
CA LYS A 146 1.91 19.13 -12.05
C LYS A 146 1.17 19.61 -10.79
N PHE A 147 0.01 19.02 -10.50
CA PHE A 147 -0.77 19.32 -9.29
C PHE A 147 -0.40 18.46 -8.08
N HIS A 148 0.59 17.57 -8.21
CA HIS A 148 1.08 16.76 -7.10
C HIS A 148 2.05 17.58 -6.23
N THR A 149 1.55 18.66 -5.64
CA THR A 149 2.30 19.73 -4.96
C THR A 149 2.51 19.51 -3.46
N SER A 150 2.31 18.27 -2.98
CA SER A 150 2.73 17.85 -1.64
C SER A 150 4.06 17.11 -1.70
N LYS A 151 4.87 17.24 -0.65
CA LYS A 151 6.12 16.46 -0.49
C LYS A 151 5.86 14.96 -0.55
N ILE A 152 4.78 14.52 0.07
CA ILE A 152 4.25 13.15 0.02
C ILE A 152 2.74 13.29 -0.08
N LEU A 153 2.12 12.74 -1.12
CA LEU A 153 0.66 12.68 -1.22
C LEU A 153 0.13 11.45 -0.48
N GLY A 154 -1.06 11.56 0.11
CA GLY A 154 -1.65 10.51 0.93
C GLY A 154 -1.81 9.17 0.21
N GLY A 155 -2.26 9.17 -1.06
CA GLY A 155 -2.44 7.96 -1.85
C GLY A 155 -1.28 7.58 -2.77
N MET A 156 -0.06 8.12 -2.58
CA MET A 156 1.00 8.02 -3.59
C MET A 156 2.39 7.72 -3.02
N PHE A 157 2.47 6.85 -2.01
CA PHE A 157 3.74 6.46 -1.44
C PHE A 157 3.81 4.97 -1.10
N GLY A 158 5.04 4.49 -0.93
CA GLY A 158 5.35 3.16 -0.41
C GLY A 158 6.38 3.25 0.71
N ALA A 159 6.35 2.30 1.63
CA ALA A 159 7.30 2.23 2.74
C ALA A 159 7.69 0.80 3.08
N LYS A 160 8.98 0.57 3.32
CA LYS A 160 9.53 -0.60 4.01
C LYS A 160 9.57 -0.31 5.52
N PRO A 161 9.66 -1.33 6.39
CA PRO A 161 9.81 -1.11 7.83
C PRO A 161 10.99 -0.19 8.15
N ASN A 162 10.72 0.94 8.82
CA ASN A 162 11.73 1.92 9.21
C ASN A 162 11.59 2.23 10.71
N PRO A 163 12.60 1.91 11.56
CA PRO A 163 12.52 2.13 13.01
C PRO A 163 12.21 3.58 13.42
N ASN A 164 12.67 4.57 12.65
CA ASN A 164 12.40 5.98 12.93
C ASN A 164 10.92 6.34 12.71
N ILE A 165 10.27 5.73 11.70
CA ILE A 165 8.84 5.84 11.46
C ILE A 165 8.06 5.07 12.53
N LEU A 166 8.44 3.83 12.84
CA LEU A 166 7.77 3.00 13.86
C LEU A 166 7.65 3.74 15.21
N ARG A 167 8.71 4.45 15.61
CA ARG A 167 8.74 5.27 16.84
C ARG A 167 7.77 6.47 16.83
N LYS A 168 7.17 6.82 15.70
CA LYS A 168 6.17 7.90 15.57
C LYS A 168 4.74 7.42 15.76
N LYS A 169 4.49 6.13 16.06
CA LYS A 169 3.13 5.59 16.28
C LYS A 169 2.33 6.39 17.31
N ALA A 170 2.94 6.79 18.42
CA ALA A 170 2.27 7.60 19.44
C ALA A 170 1.85 9.00 18.92
N ILE A 171 2.68 9.61 18.07
CA ILE A 171 2.37 10.90 17.43
C ILE A 171 1.25 10.71 16.41
N PHE A 172 1.31 9.66 15.60
CA PHE A 172 0.26 9.31 14.64
C PHE A 172 -1.11 9.20 15.30
N SER A 173 -1.23 8.53 16.45
CA SER A 173 -2.48 8.42 17.20
C SER A 173 -3.07 9.78 17.63
N HIS A 174 -2.26 10.84 17.75
CA HIS A 174 -2.75 12.19 18.02
C HIS A 174 -3.36 12.86 16.78
N PHE A 175 -2.72 12.70 15.61
CA PHE A 175 -3.24 13.23 14.34
C PHE A 175 -4.49 12.50 13.85
N TYR A 176 -4.57 11.20 14.13
CA TYR A 176 -5.67 10.31 13.74
C TYR A 176 -7.05 10.78 14.19
N ASN A 177 -7.15 11.59 15.26
CA ASN A 177 -8.41 12.08 15.80
C ASN A 177 -8.77 13.51 15.36
N GLY A 178 -7.96 14.13 14.50
CA GLY A 178 -8.22 15.48 13.99
C GLY A 178 -9.09 15.45 12.74
N ASP A 179 -10.04 16.38 12.64
CA ASP A 179 -10.83 16.60 11.42
C ASP A 179 -10.39 17.90 10.74
N LYS A 180 -9.35 17.81 9.92
CA LYS A 180 -8.92 18.89 9.04
C LYS A 180 -8.51 18.31 7.69
N TYR A 181 -9.16 18.77 6.63
CA TYR A 181 -8.77 18.45 5.27
C TYR A 181 -7.26 18.72 5.06
N GLY A 182 -6.55 17.74 4.50
CA GLY A 182 -5.10 17.80 4.28
C GLY A 182 -4.24 17.53 5.53
N ALA A 183 -4.84 17.16 6.67
CA ALA A 183 -4.09 16.76 7.86
C ALA A 183 -3.17 15.55 7.59
N ASP A 184 -3.61 14.64 6.72
CA ASP A 184 -2.86 13.46 6.30
C ASP A 184 -1.54 13.86 5.60
N GLN A 185 -1.63 14.76 4.62
CA GLN A 185 -0.47 15.28 3.89
C GLN A 185 0.39 16.21 4.77
N PHE A 186 -0.21 16.94 5.72
CA PHE A 186 0.54 17.71 6.71
C PHE A 186 1.37 16.79 7.61
N PHE A 187 0.78 15.71 8.13
CA PHE A 187 1.49 14.70 8.93
C PHE A 187 2.65 14.11 8.12
N LEU A 188 2.40 13.70 6.88
CA LEU A 188 3.44 13.15 6.02
C LEU A 188 4.56 14.17 5.76
N SER A 189 4.22 15.42 5.45
CA SER A 189 5.20 16.48 5.14
C SER A 189 6.03 16.94 6.35
N ARG A 190 5.42 17.02 7.54
CA ARG A 190 6.06 17.58 8.74
C ARG A 190 6.67 16.53 9.66
N ILE A 191 6.11 15.33 9.70
CA ILE A 191 6.55 14.27 10.61
C ILE A 191 7.34 13.20 9.88
N ILE A 192 6.85 12.71 8.73
CA ILE A 192 7.47 11.57 8.03
C ILE A 192 8.62 12.03 7.13
N TYR A 193 8.40 13.02 6.26
CA TYR A 193 9.38 13.46 5.27
C TYR A 193 10.76 13.80 5.87
N PRO A 194 10.89 14.52 7.01
CA PRO A 194 12.20 14.79 7.60
C PRO A 194 12.98 13.54 8.01
N LEU A 195 12.31 12.42 8.28
CA LEU A 195 12.92 11.15 8.69
C LEU A 195 13.44 10.35 7.50
N ILE A 196 12.86 10.56 6.31
CA ILE A 196 13.14 9.75 5.10
C ILE A 196 13.84 10.51 3.97
N LYS A 197 14.03 11.83 4.09
CA LYS A 197 14.56 12.66 2.98
C LYS A 197 15.93 12.23 2.42
N ASN A 198 16.70 11.44 3.17
CA ASN A 198 17.99 10.88 2.77
C ASN A 198 17.93 9.36 2.48
N ASP A 199 16.73 8.78 2.50
CA ASP A 199 16.44 7.35 2.42
C ASP A 199 15.13 7.13 1.65
N VAL A 200 15.09 7.67 0.43
CA VAL A 200 13.88 7.74 -0.40
C VAL A 200 14.20 7.64 -1.89
N VAL A 201 13.35 6.93 -2.63
CA VAL A 201 13.27 7.01 -4.09
C VAL A 201 12.09 7.89 -4.46
N ILE A 202 12.31 8.90 -5.32
CA ILE A 202 11.29 9.85 -5.73
C ILE A 202 11.10 9.77 -7.22
N HIS A 203 10.02 9.12 -7.65
CA HIS A 203 9.59 9.15 -9.05
C HIS A 203 8.76 10.41 -9.29
N SER A 204 9.18 11.27 -10.21
CA SER A 204 8.42 12.46 -10.54
C SER A 204 8.49 12.85 -12.02
N SER A 205 7.37 13.35 -12.52
CA SER A 205 7.24 13.96 -13.85
C SER A 205 7.52 15.47 -13.86
N GLY A 206 8.23 15.99 -12.85
CA GLY A 206 8.78 17.34 -12.83
C GLY A 206 8.61 18.12 -11.52
N VAL A 207 7.78 17.63 -10.59
CA VAL A 207 7.58 18.28 -9.29
C VAL A 207 8.68 17.88 -8.31
N LYS A 208 9.52 18.85 -7.90
CA LYS A 208 10.61 18.65 -6.93
C LYS A 208 10.67 19.78 -5.91
N TYR A 209 11.27 19.50 -4.76
CA TYR A 209 11.62 20.46 -3.72
C TYR A 209 13.13 20.55 -3.53
N ASP A 210 13.56 21.53 -2.75
CA ASP A 210 14.98 21.78 -2.49
C ASP A 210 15.69 20.55 -1.94
N ASN A 211 16.83 20.23 -2.56
CA ASN A 211 17.72 19.11 -2.23
C ASN A 211 17.13 17.71 -2.48
N GLU A 212 16.04 17.58 -3.22
CA GLU A 212 15.55 16.29 -3.67
C GLU A 212 16.30 15.80 -4.92
N GLN A 213 16.64 14.51 -4.92
CA GLN A 213 17.00 13.79 -6.13
C GLN A 213 15.74 13.07 -6.62
N ILE A 214 15.26 13.46 -7.81
CA ILE A 214 14.12 12.82 -8.48
C ILE A 214 14.60 11.99 -9.66
N ILE A 215 13.89 10.91 -9.94
CA ILE A 215 14.07 10.07 -11.12
C ILE A 215 12.77 10.04 -11.94
N SER A 216 12.89 9.75 -13.23
CA SER A 216 11.74 9.56 -14.11
C SER A 216 11.04 8.24 -13.82
N PHE A 217 9.73 8.18 -14.08
CA PHE A 217 9.02 6.89 -14.11
C PHE A 217 9.63 5.96 -15.17
N PRO A 218 9.79 4.65 -14.88
CA PRO A 218 10.42 3.71 -15.81
C PRO A 218 9.65 3.56 -17.13
N SER A 219 8.32 3.50 -17.02
CA SER A 219 7.41 3.38 -18.16
C SER A 219 6.92 4.76 -18.60
N LYS A 220 6.43 4.91 -19.84
CA LYS A 220 5.83 6.16 -20.34
C LYS A 220 4.31 6.21 -20.05
N ASN A 221 3.73 7.40 -20.11
CA ASN A 221 2.28 7.57 -20.12
C ASN A 221 1.79 7.35 -21.56
N GLU A 222 0.87 6.43 -21.77
CA GLU A 222 0.36 6.12 -23.12
C GLU A 222 -0.81 7.03 -23.54
N ASP A 223 -1.52 7.67 -22.58
CA ASP A 223 -2.82 8.31 -22.84
C ASP A 223 -3.17 9.53 -21.95
N PHE A 224 -2.21 10.45 -21.69
CA PHE A 224 -2.37 11.58 -20.75
C PHE A 224 -2.73 11.20 -19.30
N SER A 225 -2.93 9.92 -19.00
CA SER A 225 -3.05 9.41 -17.65
C SER A 225 -1.76 9.67 -16.86
N TYR A 226 -1.90 9.66 -15.54
CA TYR A 226 -0.80 9.75 -14.60
C TYR A 226 -1.13 8.92 -13.37
N VAL A 227 -0.11 8.42 -12.68
CA VAL A 227 -0.32 7.70 -11.41
C VAL A 227 -1.01 8.64 -10.43
N GLY A 228 -2.08 8.19 -9.77
CA GLY A 228 -2.87 9.01 -8.84
C GLY A 228 -3.94 9.88 -9.49
N MET A 229 -4.26 9.65 -10.77
CA MET A 229 -5.38 10.31 -11.42
C MET A 229 -6.70 9.77 -10.84
N ALA A 230 -7.49 10.66 -10.23
CA ALA A 230 -8.81 10.33 -9.73
C ALA A 230 -9.78 9.97 -10.88
N TRP A 231 -10.52 8.89 -10.69
CA TRP A 231 -11.56 8.41 -11.58
C TRP A 231 -12.79 9.33 -11.48
N ARG A 232 -13.24 9.84 -12.62
CA ARG A 232 -14.38 10.77 -12.72
C ARG A 232 -15.48 10.24 -13.65
N GLY A 233 -15.79 8.95 -13.58
CA GLY A 233 -16.88 8.34 -14.35
C GLY A 233 -16.53 7.88 -15.77
N GLN A 234 -15.28 8.08 -16.22
CA GLN A 234 -14.75 7.48 -17.45
C GLN A 234 -13.43 6.79 -17.11
N GLU A 235 -13.32 5.50 -17.45
CA GLU A 235 -12.03 4.81 -17.39
C GLU A 235 -11.08 5.49 -18.39
N PRO A 236 -9.81 5.76 -18.01
CA PRO A 236 -8.80 6.11 -19.00
C PRO A 236 -8.77 5.03 -20.08
N LEU A 237 -8.56 5.43 -21.34
CA LEU A 237 -8.64 4.57 -22.53
C LEU A 237 -7.72 3.33 -22.47
N THR A 238 -6.77 3.29 -21.52
CA THR A 238 -5.83 2.20 -21.27
C THR A 238 -6.27 1.16 -20.23
N ALA A 239 -7.46 1.27 -19.63
CA ALA A 239 -7.96 0.27 -18.65
C ALA A 239 -8.30 -1.11 -19.27
N PHE A 240 -8.20 -1.24 -20.59
CA PHE A 240 -8.16 -2.54 -21.25
C PHE A 240 -6.79 -3.16 -21.04
N ILE A 241 -6.59 -3.81 -19.90
CA ILE A 241 -5.72 -4.98 -19.87
C ILE A 241 -6.32 -5.90 -20.92
N ASP A 242 -5.67 -6.03 -22.08
CA ASP A 242 -6.07 -6.90 -23.18
C ASP A 242 -6.64 -8.20 -22.62
N GLU A 243 -7.95 -8.41 -22.77
CA GLU A 243 -8.61 -9.69 -22.43
C GLU A 243 -7.96 -10.86 -23.20
N GLU A 244 -7.15 -10.57 -24.23
CA GLU A 244 -6.40 -11.53 -25.04
C GLU A 244 -5.05 -11.96 -24.44
N HIS A 245 -4.48 -11.26 -23.45
CA HIS A 245 -3.13 -11.53 -22.94
C HIS A 245 -3.04 -12.12 -21.52
N ILE A 246 -4.15 -12.53 -20.91
CA ILE A 246 -4.11 -13.42 -19.73
C ILE A 246 -3.76 -14.85 -20.19
N GLN A 247 -2.52 -15.05 -20.63
CA GLN A 247 -1.85 -16.35 -20.53
C GLN A 247 -1.07 -16.37 -19.21
N VAL A 248 -1.81 -16.44 -18.10
CA VAL A 248 -1.25 -16.84 -16.81
C VAL A 248 -1.78 -18.24 -16.53
N HIS A 249 -0.85 -19.14 -16.20
CA HIS A 249 -1.01 -20.59 -16.12
C HIS A 249 -2.15 -21.07 -15.21
N THR A 250 -3.37 -21.07 -15.73
CA THR A 250 -4.49 -21.83 -15.21
C THR A 250 -5.09 -22.58 -16.39
N THR A 251 -5.21 -23.91 -16.29
CA THR A 251 -5.70 -24.69 -17.42
C THR A 251 -7.10 -24.19 -17.80
N LYS A 252 -7.41 -24.03 -19.10
CA LYS A 252 -8.73 -23.56 -19.60
C LYS A 252 -9.90 -24.23 -18.86
N ARG A 253 -9.73 -25.49 -18.42
CA ARG A 253 -10.71 -26.29 -17.69
C ARG A 253 -11.08 -25.73 -16.30
N GLU A 254 -10.13 -25.15 -15.57
CA GLU A 254 -10.33 -24.61 -14.21
C GLU A 254 -11.00 -23.23 -14.24
N PHE A 255 -10.64 -22.37 -15.20
CA PHE A 255 -11.27 -21.06 -15.39
C PHE A 255 -12.76 -21.20 -15.78
N TYR A 256 -13.08 -22.14 -16.69
CA TYR A 256 -14.47 -22.43 -17.04
C TYR A 256 -15.24 -23.12 -15.91
N GLN A 257 -14.59 -23.87 -15.01
CA GLN A 257 -15.26 -24.42 -13.82
C GLN A 257 -15.66 -23.32 -12.83
N ILE A 258 -14.80 -22.32 -12.59
CA ILE A 258 -15.11 -21.18 -11.72
C ILE A 258 -16.27 -20.34 -12.29
N LEU A 259 -16.34 -20.17 -13.61
CA LEU A 259 -17.46 -19.49 -14.28
C LEU A 259 -18.75 -20.32 -14.34
N LYS A 260 -18.67 -21.64 -14.53
CA LYS A 260 -19.87 -22.51 -14.57
C LYS A 260 -20.60 -22.61 -13.24
N TYR A 261 -19.90 -22.49 -12.11
CA TYR A 261 -20.54 -22.55 -10.78
C TYR A 261 -21.22 -21.23 -10.36
N ARG A 262 -21.02 -20.11 -11.08
CA ARG A 262 -21.67 -18.83 -10.76
C ARG A 262 -22.83 -18.44 -11.69
N LEU A 263 -23.04 -19.15 -12.80
CA LEU A 263 -24.20 -18.93 -13.69
C LEU A 263 -25.42 -19.82 -13.38
N VAL A 264 -25.31 -20.77 -12.46
CA VAL A 264 -26.44 -21.62 -12.04
C VAL A 264 -27.20 -21.03 -10.83
N ALA A 265 -26.70 -19.97 -10.20
CA ALA A 265 -27.36 -19.32 -9.05
C ALA A 265 -28.26 -18.12 -9.42
N LEU A 266 -28.54 -17.89 -10.71
CA LEU A 266 -29.43 -16.79 -11.16
C LEU A 266 -30.65 -17.25 -11.95
N PHE A 267 -30.90 -18.55 -12.06
CA PHE A 267 -32.18 -19.09 -12.50
C PHE A 267 -32.44 -20.40 -11.75
N TRP A 268 -32.92 -20.28 -10.51
CA TRP A 268 -33.97 -21.08 -9.85
C TRP A 268 -34.22 -20.47 -8.46
#